data_AF-A0A0G1LCI8-F1
#
_entry.id   AF-A0A0G1LCI8-F1
#
_cell.length_a   1.000
_cell.length_b   1.000
_cell.length_c   1.000
_cell.angle_alpha   90.00
_cell.angle_beta   90.00
_cell.angle_gamma   90.00
#
_symmetry.space_group_name_H-M   'P 1'
#
loop_
_entity.id
_entity.type
_entity.pdbx_description
1 polymer ?
#
loop_
_entity_poly.entity_id
_entity_poly.type
_entity_poly.pdbx_seq_one_letter_code
_entity_poly.pdbx_strand_id
1 'polypeptide(L)'
;MGEKADEDNGHIANSMSAWDSKWEEHFGGVDDPEEREGLLPDAFTPDENPFYFALPYNDFTDEGKRKTEVFSLAGWTDGAEFSDGESLLKNRWIRIEKNGRSAFAQWEDIGPFEEDDADYVFGGDPPKNTEGKRAGLDVSPAVRDYLGIGGVETVDWQFVEEEDVPDGPWKKIITKSQVYRN
;
A
#
# COMPACT_ATOMS: atom_id res chain seq x y z
N MET A 1 5.21 7.86 19.58
CA MET A 1 4.73 9.24 19.38
C MET A 1 4.53 9.39 17.89
N GLY A 2 3.37 8.96 17.37
CA GLY A 2 2.99 9.16 15.98
C GLY A 2 1.95 10.28 15.96
N GLU A 3 2.21 11.36 15.25
CA GLU A 3 1.21 12.40 15.06
C GLU A 3 0.08 11.83 14.19
N LYS A 4 -1.16 12.21 14.55
CA LYS A 4 -2.36 11.80 13.84
C LYS A 4 -2.27 12.30 12.40
N ALA A 5 -2.57 11.43 11.45
CA ALA A 5 -3.02 11.83 10.13
C ALA A 5 -4.37 12.55 10.30
N ASP A 6 -4.33 13.86 10.52
CA ASP A 6 -5.48 14.75 10.34
C ASP A 6 -5.57 15.12 8.86
N GLU A 7 -6.79 15.37 8.38
CA GLU A 7 -7.16 15.62 6.97
C GLU A 7 -6.43 16.83 6.32
N ASP A 8 -5.62 17.60 7.08
CA ASP A 8 -4.80 18.72 6.61
C ASP A 8 -3.30 18.36 6.37
N ASN A 9 -2.86 17.13 6.69
CA ASN A 9 -1.44 16.72 6.62
C ASN A 9 -1.07 15.82 5.42
N GLY A 10 -1.97 15.69 4.43
CA GLY A 10 -1.78 14.80 3.27
C GLY A 10 -0.46 15.02 2.50
N HIS A 11 0.09 16.24 2.55
CA HIS A 11 1.35 16.57 1.86
C HIS A 11 2.62 16.07 2.58
N ILE A 12 2.58 15.83 3.90
CA ILE A 12 3.78 15.42 4.67
C ILE A 12 3.91 13.88 4.71
N ALA A 13 2.76 13.18 4.72
CA ALA A 13 2.71 11.72 4.82
C ALA A 13 3.30 11.00 3.59
N ASN A 14 3.25 11.61 2.40
CA ASN A 14 3.72 10.99 1.16
C ASN A 14 5.20 11.27 0.84
N SER A 15 5.96 11.88 1.75
CA SER A 15 7.39 12.12 1.51
C SER A 15 8.23 10.82 1.60
N MET A 16 7.72 9.84 2.35
CA MET A 16 8.38 8.56 2.63
C MET A 16 7.33 7.44 2.65
N SER A 17 7.76 6.21 2.36
CA SER A 17 7.01 4.99 2.69
C SER A 17 7.83 4.14 3.66
N ALA A 18 7.18 3.16 4.28
CA ALA A 18 7.83 2.22 5.20
C ALA A 18 9.02 1.48 4.58
N TRP A 19 9.00 1.26 3.25
CA TRP A 19 10.07 0.60 2.53
C TRP A 19 10.92 1.55 1.68
N ASP A 20 10.48 2.78 1.47
CA ASP A 20 11.22 3.76 0.67
C ASP A 20 11.33 5.11 1.38
N SER A 21 12.50 5.35 1.97
CA SER A 21 12.82 6.63 2.63
C SER A 21 12.91 7.84 1.69
N LYS A 22 12.78 7.62 0.38
CA LYS A 22 12.78 8.63 -0.68
C LYS A 22 11.58 8.48 -1.62
N TRP A 23 10.46 7.97 -1.11
CA TRP A 23 9.26 7.71 -1.90
C TRP A 23 8.85 8.87 -2.80
N GLU A 24 8.78 10.11 -2.29
CA GLU A 24 8.42 11.27 -3.14
C GLU A 24 9.40 11.48 -4.31
N GLU A 25 10.70 11.33 -4.07
CA GLU A 25 11.73 11.46 -5.11
C GLU A 25 11.59 10.33 -6.14
N HIS A 26 11.39 9.09 -5.69
CA HIS A 26 11.30 7.92 -6.57
C HIS A 26 9.96 7.80 -7.29
N PHE A 27 8.85 8.22 -6.67
CA PHE A 27 7.53 8.29 -7.29
C PHE A 27 7.50 9.38 -8.37
N GLY A 28 8.31 10.43 -8.23
CA GLY A 28 8.44 11.54 -9.17
C GLY A 28 7.81 12.86 -8.70
N GLY A 29 7.26 12.89 -7.48
CA GLY A 29 6.63 14.04 -6.85
C GLY A 29 5.59 13.63 -5.81
N VAL A 30 4.87 14.61 -5.27
CA VAL A 30 3.77 14.36 -4.33
C VAL A 30 2.55 13.82 -5.09
N ASP A 31 2.05 12.64 -4.71
CA ASP A 31 0.80 12.08 -5.25
C ASP A 31 -0.42 12.78 -4.63
N ASP A 32 -0.66 14.03 -5.04
CA ASP A 32 -1.73 14.86 -4.51
C ASP A 32 -3.12 14.39 -5.00
N PRO A 33 -4.07 14.10 -4.10
CA PRO A 33 -5.43 13.72 -4.47
C PRO A 33 -6.25 14.80 -5.19
N GLU A 34 -5.92 16.08 -5.05
CA GLU A 34 -6.70 17.20 -5.60
C GLU A 34 -6.15 17.70 -6.94
N GLU A 35 -4.87 17.43 -7.25
CA GLU A 35 -4.20 17.84 -8.49
C GLU A 35 -4.04 16.63 -9.44
N ARG A 36 -5.13 16.27 -10.13
CA ARG A 36 -5.23 15.06 -10.98
C ARG A 36 -5.55 15.36 -12.43
N GLU A 37 -4.86 14.68 -13.35
CA GLU A 37 -5.31 14.49 -14.75
C GLU A 37 -5.79 13.05 -14.94
N GLY A 38 -7.10 12.84 -14.79
CA GLY A 38 -7.71 11.51 -14.84
C GLY A 38 -7.36 10.69 -13.61
N LEU A 39 -6.47 9.71 -13.75
CA LEU A 39 -6.07 8.80 -12.67
C LEU A 39 -4.63 9.03 -12.20
N LEU A 40 -3.92 10.01 -12.78
CA LEU A 40 -2.52 10.32 -12.51
C LEU A 40 -2.38 11.75 -11.96
N PRO A 41 -1.25 12.08 -11.30
CA PRO A 41 -0.90 13.48 -11.03
C PRO A 41 -0.94 14.31 -12.31
N ASP A 42 -1.38 15.57 -12.22
CA ASP A 42 -1.45 16.46 -13.38
C ASP A 42 -0.08 17.08 -13.75
N ALA A 43 0.81 17.24 -12.77
CA ALA A 43 2.09 17.92 -12.93
C ALA A 43 3.21 17.02 -13.49
N PHE A 44 3.08 15.70 -13.36
CA PHE A 44 4.11 14.74 -13.76
C PHE A 44 3.54 13.35 -14.06
N THR A 45 4.32 12.52 -14.76
CA THR A 45 4.03 11.09 -14.89
C THR A 45 4.81 10.34 -13.81
N PRO A 46 4.14 9.53 -12.96
CA PRO A 46 4.84 8.78 -11.92
C PRO A 46 5.85 7.77 -12.47
N ASP A 47 6.94 7.57 -11.75
CA ASP A 47 7.93 6.53 -12.03
C ASP A 47 7.64 5.23 -11.25
N GLU A 48 6.83 5.31 -10.19
CA GLU A 48 6.31 4.17 -9.42
C GLU A 48 4.79 4.03 -9.60
N ASN A 49 4.22 2.87 -9.23
CA ASN A 49 2.83 2.56 -9.54
C ASN A 49 1.85 3.52 -8.84
N PRO A 50 1.02 4.28 -9.58
CA PRO A 50 0.02 5.18 -8.98
C PRO A 50 -1.16 4.43 -8.35
N PHE A 51 -1.33 3.15 -8.65
CA PHE A 51 -2.27 2.26 -7.96
C PHE A 51 -1.54 1.53 -6.85
N TYR A 52 -1.40 2.18 -5.71
CA TYR A 52 -0.81 1.60 -4.51
C TYR A 52 -1.76 1.60 -3.30
N PHE A 53 -1.39 0.82 -2.28
CA PHE A 53 -2.11 0.70 -1.02
C PHE A 53 -1.18 0.46 0.18
N ALA A 54 -1.75 0.62 1.38
CA ALA A 54 -1.12 0.28 2.65
C ALA A 54 -1.99 -0.67 3.48
N LEU A 55 -1.36 -1.71 4.04
CA LEU A 55 -1.96 -2.61 5.04
C LEU A 55 -1.13 -2.57 6.34
N PRO A 56 -1.75 -2.77 7.51
CA PRO A 56 -1.15 -2.52 8.82
C PRO A 56 -0.25 -3.66 9.30
N TYR A 57 0.71 -4.10 8.47
CA TYR A 57 1.68 -5.10 8.86
C TYR A 57 3.05 -4.88 8.20
N ASN A 58 4.08 -4.78 9.04
CA ASN A 58 5.48 -4.68 8.64
C ASN A 58 6.16 -6.05 8.70
N ASP A 59 6.86 -6.43 7.64
CA ASP A 59 7.72 -7.61 7.61
C ASP A 59 9.09 -7.39 8.27
N PHE A 60 9.40 -6.16 8.65
CA PHE A 60 10.55 -5.79 9.46
C PHE A 60 10.13 -5.33 10.86
N THR A 61 11.03 -5.51 11.81
CA THR A 61 10.96 -4.89 13.14
C THR A 61 11.44 -3.43 13.06
N ASP A 62 11.21 -2.66 14.13
CA ASP A 62 11.75 -1.30 14.29
C ASP A 62 13.29 -1.24 14.19
N GLU A 63 13.98 -2.35 14.45
CA GLU A 63 15.43 -2.50 14.27
C GLU A 63 15.84 -2.79 12.82
N GLY A 64 14.87 -2.86 11.90
CA GLY A 64 15.06 -3.16 10.49
C GLY A 64 15.35 -4.63 10.18
N LYS A 65 15.14 -5.55 11.13
CA LYS A 65 15.34 -7.00 10.95
C LYS A 65 14.05 -7.65 10.48
N ARG A 66 14.15 -8.59 9.54
CA ARG A 66 13.00 -9.35 9.07
C ARG A 66 12.37 -10.16 10.21
N LYS A 67 11.06 -10.01 10.39
CA LYS A 67 10.24 -10.83 11.28
C LYS A 67 10.22 -12.26 10.75
N THR A 68 10.33 -13.28 11.61
CA THR A 68 10.39 -14.68 11.14
C THR A 68 9.00 -15.27 10.89
N GLU A 69 7.99 -14.75 11.58
CA GLU A 69 6.60 -15.19 11.53
C GLU A 69 5.94 -14.93 10.17
N VAL A 70 6.37 -13.89 9.45
CA VAL A 70 5.86 -13.56 8.11
C VAL A 70 5.96 -14.73 7.13
N PHE A 71 6.98 -15.58 7.26
CA PHE A 71 7.16 -16.78 6.41
C PHE A 71 6.06 -17.83 6.62
N SER A 72 5.38 -17.80 7.77
CA SER A 72 4.25 -18.67 8.06
C SER A 72 2.89 -18.02 7.77
N LEU A 73 2.85 -16.69 7.68
CA LEU A 73 1.64 -15.92 7.43
C LEU A 73 1.39 -15.74 5.93
N ALA A 74 2.44 -15.40 5.19
CA ALA A 74 2.36 -15.08 3.78
C ALA A 74 2.60 -16.32 2.92
N GLY A 75 1.53 -16.89 2.35
CA GLY A 75 1.57 -18.13 1.58
C GLY A 75 2.51 -18.12 0.36
N TRP A 76 2.81 -16.94 -0.19
CA TRP A 76 3.75 -16.76 -1.31
C TRP A 76 5.23 -16.88 -0.92
N THR A 77 5.54 -17.04 0.37
CA THR A 77 6.92 -17.19 0.84
C THR A 77 7.39 -18.64 0.83
N ASP A 78 6.48 -19.61 0.64
CA ASP A 78 6.83 -21.04 0.66
C ASP A 78 7.78 -21.40 -0.49
N GLY A 79 8.96 -21.92 -0.14
CA GLY A 79 10.00 -22.30 -1.09
C GLY A 79 10.71 -21.15 -1.82
N ALA A 80 10.39 -19.90 -1.50
CA ALA A 80 11.03 -18.72 -2.09
C ALA A 80 12.28 -18.29 -1.28
N GLU A 81 13.33 -17.85 -1.97
CA GLU A 81 14.53 -17.29 -1.37
C GLU A 81 14.50 -15.77 -1.49
N PHE A 82 14.71 -15.06 -0.36
CA PHE A 82 14.69 -13.61 -0.29
C PHE A 82 15.99 -13.09 0.31
N SER A 83 16.56 -12.05 -0.28
CA SER A 83 17.76 -11.41 0.27
C SER A 83 17.44 -10.64 1.55
N ASP A 84 18.39 -10.47 2.49
CA ASP A 84 18.11 -9.87 3.81
C ASP A 84 17.48 -8.46 3.77
N GLY A 85 17.76 -7.70 2.70
CA GLY A 85 17.23 -6.34 2.51
C GLY A 85 15.93 -6.25 1.72
N GLU A 86 15.44 -7.35 1.17
CA GLU A 86 14.22 -7.40 0.36
C GLU A 86 12.97 -7.48 1.24
N SER A 87 11.89 -6.78 0.87
CA SER A 87 10.62 -6.98 1.56
C SER A 87 9.87 -8.16 0.92
N LEU A 88 9.21 -8.96 1.76
CA LEU A 88 8.33 -10.04 1.33
C LEU A 88 6.92 -9.54 0.95
N LEU A 89 6.62 -8.28 1.27
CA LEU A 89 5.28 -7.68 1.20
C LEU A 89 5.22 -6.56 0.16
N LYS A 90 6.28 -5.75 0.05
CA LYS A 90 6.39 -4.70 -0.97
C LYS A 90 6.16 -5.27 -2.37
N ASN A 91 5.49 -4.50 -3.22
CA ASN A 91 5.14 -4.81 -4.61
C ASN A 91 4.14 -5.98 -4.78
N ARG A 92 3.64 -6.60 -3.69
CA ARG A 92 2.57 -7.60 -3.75
C ARG A 92 1.25 -6.93 -4.11
N TRP A 93 0.32 -7.69 -4.69
CA TRP A 93 -0.91 -7.13 -5.22
C TRP A 93 -2.13 -7.51 -4.38
N ILE A 94 -3.09 -6.59 -4.33
CA ILE A 94 -4.46 -6.89 -3.91
C ILE A 94 -5.45 -6.52 -5.01
N ARG A 95 -6.58 -7.24 -5.02
CA ARG A 95 -7.81 -6.81 -5.67
C ARG A 95 -8.64 -6.07 -4.64
N ILE A 96 -9.19 -4.91 -5.01
CA ILE A 96 -10.10 -4.11 -4.18
C ILE A 96 -11.42 -4.00 -4.95
N GLU A 97 -12.53 -4.40 -4.34
CA GLU A 97 -13.86 -4.38 -4.93
C GLU A 97 -14.79 -3.40 -4.21
N LYS A 98 -15.48 -2.59 -5.01
CA LYS A 98 -16.52 -1.70 -4.55
C LYS A 98 -17.59 -1.53 -5.63
N ASN A 99 -18.87 -1.69 -5.26
CA ASN A 99 -20.01 -1.48 -6.14
C ASN A 99 -19.92 -2.23 -7.49
N GLY A 100 -19.41 -3.46 -7.48
CA GLY A 100 -19.24 -4.29 -8.68
C GLY A 100 -18.10 -3.85 -9.61
N ARG A 101 -17.23 -2.94 -9.17
CA ARG A 101 -15.98 -2.57 -9.85
C ARG A 101 -14.78 -3.09 -9.06
N SER A 102 -13.73 -3.46 -9.77
CA SER A 102 -12.47 -3.90 -9.16
C SER A 102 -11.30 -3.05 -9.63
N ALA A 103 -10.48 -2.61 -8.68
CA ALA A 103 -9.15 -2.08 -8.90
C ALA A 103 -8.11 -3.09 -8.40
N PHE A 104 -6.90 -2.99 -8.92
CA PHE A 104 -5.76 -3.76 -8.47
C PHE A 104 -4.64 -2.78 -8.13
N ALA A 105 -3.94 -3.02 -7.02
CA ALA A 105 -2.94 -2.09 -6.50
C ALA A 105 -1.75 -2.84 -5.89
N GLN A 106 -0.58 -2.20 -5.90
CA GLN A 106 0.64 -2.71 -5.28
C GLN A 106 0.80 -2.23 -3.84
N TRP A 107 1.36 -3.10 -2.99
CA TRP A 107 1.62 -2.81 -1.59
C TRP A 107 2.88 -1.96 -1.51
N GLU A 108 2.74 -0.68 -1.15
CA GLU A 108 3.86 0.27 -1.17
C GLU A 108 4.12 0.95 0.17
N ASP A 109 3.20 0.79 1.14
CA ASP A 109 3.38 1.35 2.46
C ASP A 109 2.68 0.52 3.57
N ILE A 110 2.86 0.93 4.82
CA ILE A 110 2.34 0.23 6.00
C ILE A 110 1.43 1.17 6.78
N GLY A 111 0.27 0.64 7.15
CA GLY A 111 -0.74 1.38 7.88
C GLY A 111 -2.14 0.99 7.43
N PRO A 112 -3.19 1.70 7.89
CA PRO A 112 -3.12 2.93 8.67
C PRO A 112 -3.02 2.67 10.19
N PHE A 113 -2.32 3.55 10.92
CA PHE A 113 -2.18 3.63 12.40
C PHE A 113 -1.53 2.44 13.13
N GLU A 114 -1.50 1.27 12.53
CA GLU A 114 -0.93 0.03 13.06
C GLU A 114 0.11 -0.54 12.09
N GLU A 115 1.13 -1.21 12.62
CA GLU A 115 2.20 -1.85 11.82
C GLU A 115 2.36 -3.35 12.14
N ASP A 116 1.50 -3.90 13.01
CA ASP A 116 1.58 -5.29 13.47
C ASP A 116 0.18 -5.93 13.67
N ASP A 117 -0.62 -5.91 12.61
CA ASP A 117 -1.98 -6.45 12.58
C ASP A 117 -2.11 -7.68 11.68
N ALA A 118 -1.35 -8.74 12.01
CA ALA A 118 -1.34 -9.99 11.25
C ALA A 118 -2.73 -10.67 11.17
N ASP A 119 -3.54 -10.57 12.23
CA ASP A 119 -4.85 -11.22 12.30
C ASP A 119 -5.85 -10.61 11.31
N TYR A 120 -5.77 -9.30 11.07
CA TYR A 120 -6.51 -8.63 10.01
C TYR A 120 -5.91 -8.90 8.62
N VAL A 121 -4.60 -8.73 8.47
CA VAL A 121 -3.93 -8.73 7.15
C VAL A 121 -3.90 -10.13 6.53
N PHE A 122 -3.56 -11.16 7.31
CA PHE A 122 -3.41 -12.54 6.81
C PHE A 122 -4.51 -13.48 7.35
N GLY A 123 -5.35 -12.99 8.26
CA GLY A 123 -6.46 -13.74 8.83
C GLY A 123 -7.80 -13.27 8.28
N GLY A 124 -8.79 -13.19 9.16
CA GLY A 124 -10.15 -12.74 8.85
C GLY A 124 -10.76 -11.88 9.95
N ASP A 125 -9.94 -11.42 10.89
CA ASP A 125 -10.37 -10.55 11.98
C ASP A 125 -10.59 -9.13 11.45
N PRO A 126 -11.41 -8.30 12.10
CA PRO A 126 -11.49 -6.87 11.79
C PRO A 126 -10.18 -6.15 12.16
N PRO A 127 -9.87 -4.99 11.56
CA PRO A 127 -8.64 -4.26 11.87
C PRO A 127 -8.59 -3.85 13.34
N LYS A 128 -7.41 -3.95 13.96
CA LYS A 128 -7.13 -3.55 15.35
C LYS A 128 -7.30 -2.06 15.58
N ASN A 129 -7.13 -1.25 14.53
CA ASN A 129 -7.22 0.20 14.60
C ASN A 129 -8.50 0.68 15.31
N THR A 130 -8.32 1.48 16.35
CA THR A 130 -9.41 2.12 17.11
C THR A 130 -9.48 3.64 16.92
N GLU A 131 -8.53 4.22 16.21
CA GLU A 131 -8.44 5.66 15.91
C GLU A 131 -9.24 6.02 14.65
N GLY A 132 -9.55 7.32 14.51
CA GLY A 132 -10.25 7.86 13.33
C GLY A 132 -11.56 7.13 13.03
N LYS A 133 -11.71 6.70 11.77
CA LYS A 133 -12.85 5.89 11.30
C LYS A 133 -12.55 4.38 11.30
N ARG A 134 -11.49 3.94 12.01
CA ARG A 134 -11.12 2.53 12.22
C ARG A 134 -10.82 1.78 10.92
N ALA A 135 -10.15 2.47 10.00
CA ALA A 135 -9.74 1.89 8.72
C ALA A 135 -8.64 0.84 8.94
N GLY A 136 -8.64 -0.19 8.09
CA GLY A 136 -7.59 -1.22 8.03
C GLY A 136 -6.84 -1.26 6.71
N LEU A 137 -7.29 -0.50 5.70
CA LEU A 137 -6.67 -0.42 4.38
C LEU A 137 -6.66 1.05 3.99
N ASP A 138 -5.51 1.55 3.57
CA ASP A 138 -5.39 2.85 2.92
C ASP A 138 -5.07 2.68 1.44
N VAL A 139 -5.59 3.57 0.59
CA VAL A 139 -5.51 3.43 -0.86
C VAL A 139 -5.12 4.74 -1.52
N SER A 140 -4.27 4.64 -2.54
CA SER A 140 -3.85 5.77 -3.37
C SER A 140 -5.03 6.55 -3.98
N PRO A 141 -4.83 7.85 -4.32
CA PRO A 141 -5.79 8.64 -5.09
C PRO A 141 -6.28 7.95 -6.36
N ALA A 142 -5.42 7.23 -7.10
CA ALA A 142 -5.83 6.54 -8.32
C ALA A 142 -6.84 5.41 -8.05
N VAL A 143 -6.64 4.63 -6.97
CA VAL A 143 -7.60 3.60 -6.54
C VAL A 143 -8.91 4.25 -6.09
N ARG A 144 -8.81 5.30 -5.26
CA ARG A 144 -9.96 6.08 -4.76
C ARG A 144 -10.82 6.56 -5.93
N ASP A 145 -10.20 7.20 -6.91
CA ASP A 145 -10.89 7.82 -8.05
C ASP A 145 -11.49 6.78 -8.99
N TYR A 146 -10.76 5.69 -9.24
CA TYR A 146 -11.25 4.59 -10.07
C TYR A 146 -12.49 3.90 -9.48
N LEU A 147 -12.48 3.65 -8.16
CA LEU A 147 -13.57 2.99 -7.45
C LEU A 147 -14.68 3.95 -6.96
N GLY A 148 -14.45 5.26 -7.01
CA GLY A 148 -15.38 6.27 -6.50
C GLY A 148 -15.53 6.19 -4.97
N ILE A 149 -14.41 6.19 -4.25
CA ILE A 149 -14.35 6.21 -2.78
C ILE A 149 -14.39 7.66 -2.28
N GLY A 150 -15.40 8.02 -1.50
CA GLY A 150 -15.62 9.41 -1.05
C GLY A 150 -14.96 9.77 0.27
N GLY A 151 -14.05 8.94 0.78
CA GLY A 151 -13.43 9.06 2.10
C GLY A 151 -13.19 7.68 2.70
N VAL A 152 -13.55 7.47 3.97
CA VAL A 152 -13.51 6.12 4.57
C VAL A 152 -14.83 5.41 4.32
N GLU A 153 -14.75 4.30 3.61
CA GLU A 153 -15.88 3.45 3.25
C GLU A 153 -15.51 1.97 3.38
N THR A 154 -16.53 1.10 3.36
CA THR A 154 -16.33 -0.35 3.32
C THR A 154 -16.06 -0.81 1.89
N VAL A 155 -15.02 -1.63 1.73
CA VAL A 155 -14.64 -2.32 0.50
C VAL A 155 -14.32 -3.78 0.81
N ASP A 156 -14.42 -4.64 -0.19
CA ASP A 156 -13.86 -5.99 -0.13
C ASP A 156 -12.46 -5.97 -0.73
N TRP A 157 -11.52 -6.72 -0.16
CA TRP A 157 -10.19 -6.88 -0.76
C TRP A 157 -9.64 -8.28 -0.54
N GLN A 158 -8.70 -8.69 -1.39
CA GLN A 158 -7.99 -9.96 -1.27
C GLN A 158 -6.62 -9.88 -1.96
N PHE A 159 -5.64 -10.62 -1.46
CA PHE A 159 -4.37 -10.83 -2.17
C PHE A 159 -4.59 -11.51 -3.52
N VAL A 160 -3.72 -11.18 -4.48
CA VAL A 160 -3.70 -11.75 -5.83
C VAL A 160 -2.27 -11.81 -6.34
N GLU A 161 -1.95 -12.84 -7.12
CA GLU A 161 -0.64 -12.93 -7.77
C GLU A 161 -0.56 -11.96 -8.96
N GLU A 162 0.63 -11.43 -9.24
CA GLU A 162 0.84 -10.46 -10.34
C GLU A 162 0.37 -11.01 -11.71
N GLU A 163 0.53 -12.31 -11.92
CA GLU A 163 0.10 -13.02 -13.13
C GLU A 163 -1.43 -13.07 -13.29
N ASP A 164 -2.17 -13.05 -12.18
CA ASP A 164 -3.63 -13.06 -12.14
C ASP A 164 -4.24 -11.65 -12.16
N VAL A 165 -3.42 -10.60 -12.05
CA VAL A 165 -3.87 -9.23 -12.20
C VAL A 165 -4.26 -8.99 -13.67
N PRO A 166 -5.52 -8.64 -13.99
CA PRO A 166 -5.93 -8.40 -15.37
C PRO A 166 -5.33 -7.11 -15.93
N ASP A 167 -5.34 -6.96 -17.26
CA ASP A 167 -4.97 -5.70 -17.91
C ASP A 167 -5.88 -4.56 -17.44
N GLY A 168 -5.28 -3.42 -17.12
CA GLY A 168 -5.98 -2.24 -16.63
C GLY A 168 -5.04 -1.06 -16.39
N PRO A 169 -5.56 0.08 -15.90
CA PRO A 169 -4.74 1.28 -15.67
C PRO A 169 -3.59 1.03 -14.69
N TRP A 170 -3.77 0.14 -13.72
CA TRP A 170 -2.77 -0.28 -12.73
C TRP A 170 -1.55 -1.02 -13.30
N LYS A 171 -1.60 -1.52 -14.55
CA LYS A 171 -0.45 -2.15 -15.22
C LYS A 171 0.35 -1.18 -16.12
N LYS A 172 -0.04 0.09 -16.21
CA LYS A 172 0.66 1.07 -17.06
C LYS A 172 2.04 1.44 -16.53
N ILE A 173 2.15 1.56 -15.20
CA ILE A 173 3.38 1.81 -14.45
C ILE A 173 3.37 0.78 -13.32
N ILE A 174 4.43 0.01 -13.18
CA ILE A 174 4.55 -1.05 -12.16
C ILE A 174 5.83 -0.78 -11.38
N THR A 175 5.69 -0.66 -10.07
CA THR A 175 6.81 -0.57 -9.14
C THR A 175 7.59 -1.87 -9.17
N LYS A 176 8.89 -1.76 -9.42
CA LYS A 176 9.85 -2.89 -9.40
C LYS A 176 11.00 -2.65 -8.44
N SER A 177 11.12 -1.43 -7.94
CA SER A 177 12.09 -1.07 -6.90
C SER A 177 11.82 -1.90 -5.65
N GLN A 178 12.89 -2.23 -4.94
CA GLN A 178 12.82 -2.88 -3.63
C GLN A 178 13.11 -1.85 -2.53
N VAL A 179 13.20 -2.32 -1.29
CA VAL A 179 13.45 -1.49 -0.10
C VAL A 179 14.63 -0.54 -0.32
N TYR A 180 14.42 0.73 0.02
CA TYR A 180 15.41 1.80 -0.04
C TYR A 180 15.50 2.55 1.31
N ARG A 181 16.65 2.39 1.98
CA ARG A 181 16.98 3.03 3.26
C ARG A 181 18.25 3.88 3.10
N ASN A 182 18.18 5.18 3.34
CA ASN A 182 19.36 6.08 3.39
C ASN A 182 20.15 5.92 4.70
#